data_AF-A0A6M1LEA1-F1
#
_entry.id   AF-A0A6M1LEA1-F1
#
_cell.length_a   1.000
_cell.length_b   1.000
_cell.length_c   1.000
_cell.angle_alpha   90.00
_cell.angle_beta   90.00
_cell.angle_gamma   90.00
#
_symmetry.space_group_name_H-M   'P 1'
#
loop_
_entity.id
_entity.type
_entity.pdbx_description
1 polymer ?
#
loop_
_entity_poly.entity_id
_entity_poly.type
_entity_poly.pdbx_seq_one_letter_code
_entity_poly.pdbx_strand_id
1 'polypeptide(L)'
;MRVILAVLGLLAATPALAQSPITAWCGGGVTGGGGGTRIMPDGTIIRLNRATATANQTITPLGQDQAAYARWNEALARAGFATMRRGEFSNMTCSLSQDRTTVLWPINAPPPALAEVFREMQGWRP
;
A
#
# COMPACT_ATOMS: atom_id res chain seq x y z
N MET A 1 -32.08 -33.03 41.69
CA MET A 1 -30.75 -32.40 41.53
C MET A 1 -30.58 -32.04 40.06
N ARG A 2 -30.73 -30.77 39.66
CA ARG A 2 -30.61 -30.31 38.27
C ARG A 2 -29.25 -29.66 38.09
N VAL A 3 -28.35 -30.32 37.36
CA VAL A 3 -27.03 -29.78 37.01
C VAL A 3 -27.22 -28.92 35.76
N ILE A 4 -27.12 -27.60 35.91
CA ILE A 4 -27.12 -26.65 34.79
C ILE A 4 -25.69 -26.59 34.26
N LEU A 5 -25.44 -27.17 33.08
CA LEU A 5 -24.19 -26.97 32.35
C LEU A 5 -24.19 -25.56 31.74
N ALA A 6 -23.30 -24.70 32.23
CA ALA A 6 -22.96 -23.44 31.59
C ALA A 6 -21.88 -23.70 30.52
N VAL A 7 -22.27 -23.64 29.24
CA VAL A 7 -21.31 -23.66 28.12
C VAL A 7 -20.78 -22.23 27.94
N LEU A 8 -19.57 -21.98 28.43
CA LEU A 8 -18.81 -20.77 28.14
C LEU A 8 -18.43 -20.78 26.64
N GLY A 9 -19.05 -19.89 25.87
CA GLY A 9 -18.65 -19.62 24.50
C GLY A 9 -17.27 -18.96 24.46
N LEU A 10 -16.25 -19.72 24.06
CA LEU A 10 -14.97 -19.15 23.61
C LEU A 10 -15.24 -18.34 22.34
N LEU A 11 -15.32 -17.02 22.47
CA LEU A 11 -15.16 -16.09 21.35
C LEU A 11 -13.73 -16.25 20.83
N ALA A 12 -13.57 -17.00 19.75
CA ALA A 12 -12.33 -17.09 19.01
C ALA A 12 -12.01 -15.69 18.47
N ALA A 13 -11.12 -14.96 19.15
CA ALA A 13 -10.49 -13.78 18.60
C ALA A 13 -9.64 -14.23 17.42
N THR A 14 -10.20 -14.20 16.21
CA THR A 14 -9.38 -14.30 14.99
C THR A 14 -8.36 -13.18 15.06
N PRO A 15 -7.05 -13.48 14.99
CA PRO A 15 -6.04 -12.45 14.93
C PRO A 15 -6.40 -11.57 13.74
N ALA A 16 -6.70 -10.30 13.99
CA ALA A 16 -6.78 -9.32 12.94
C ALA A 16 -5.41 -9.35 12.26
N LEU A 17 -5.34 -9.93 11.07
CA LEU A 17 -4.12 -9.89 10.25
C LEU A 17 -3.66 -8.46 10.28
N ALA A 18 -2.43 -8.23 10.75
CA ALA A 18 -1.86 -6.90 10.86
C ALA A 18 -1.86 -6.28 9.46
N GLN A 19 -2.88 -5.48 9.18
CA GLN A 19 -3.06 -4.85 7.88
C GLN A 19 -1.86 -3.93 7.66
N SER A 20 -1.27 -4.02 6.47
CA SER A 20 -0.06 -3.27 6.16
C SER A 20 -0.38 -2.05 5.30
N PRO A 21 0.34 -0.92 5.46
CA PRO A 21 0.18 0.23 4.59
C PRO A 21 0.44 -0.14 3.12
N ILE A 22 -0.27 0.52 2.21
CA ILE A 22 -0.02 0.41 0.77
C ILE A 22 0.71 1.69 0.37
N THR A 23 1.85 1.56 -0.32
CA THR A 23 2.64 2.70 -0.79
C THR A 23 2.85 2.62 -2.30
N ALA A 24 2.45 3.68 -3.01
CA ALA A 24 2.79 3.93 -4.41
C ALA A 24 3.87 5.00 -4.47
N TRP A 25 4.97 4.77 -5.18
CA TRP A 25 6.10 5.68 -5.26
C TRP A 25 6.68 5.74 -6.67
N CYS A 26 7.18 6.88 -7.12
CA CYS A 26 8.06 7.00 -8.27
C CYS A 26 9.29 7.81 -7.88
N GLY A 27 10.45 7.40 -8.36
CA GLY A 27 11.68 8.16 -8.16
C GLY A 27 12.80 7.73 -9.09
N GLY A 28 13.92 8.45 -8.99
CA GLY A 28 15.08 8.29 -9.84
C GLY A 28 15.40 9.56 -10.62
N GLY A 29 15.97 9.40 -11.82
CA GLY A 29 16.47 10.50 -12.62
C GLY A 29 17.75 11.12 -12.05
N VAL A 30 18.16 12.26 -12.63
CA VAL A 30 19.44 12.92 -12.32
C VAL A 30 19.54 13.32 -10.85
N THR A 31 18.45 13.76 -10.22
CA THR A 31 18.44 14.16 -8.81
C THR A 31 18.31 12.98 -7.85
N GLY A 32 17.87 11.81 -8.34
CA GLY A 32 17.51 10.64 -7.53
C GLY A 32 16.37 10.88 -6.55
N GLY A 33 15.62 11.98 -6.71
CA GLY A 33 14.45 12.31 -5.91
C GLY A 33 13.25 11.45 -6.28
N GLY A 34 12.12 11.67 -5.60
CA GLY A 34 10.89 10.96 -5.88
C GLY A 34 9.73 11.38 -4.98
N GLY A 35 8.57 10.83 -5.26
CA GLY A 35 7.35 11.10 -4.52
C GLY A 35 6.32 10.00 -4.70
N GLY A 36 5.30 10.04 -3.87
CA GLY A 36 4.29 8.99 -3.86
C GLY A 36 3.18 9.22 -2.86
N THR A 37 2.26 8.28 -2.80
CA THR A 37 1.15 8.28 -1.86
C THR A 37 1.22 7.01 -1.02
N ARG A 38 0.98 7.15 0.28
CA ARG A 38 0.79 6.01 1.19
C ARG A 38 -0.59 6.11 1.82
N ILE A 39 -1.26 4.98 1.90
CA ILE A 39 -2.46 4.81 2.70
C ILE A 39 -2.18 3.83 3.84
N MET A 40 -2.60 4.20 5.03
CA MET A 40 -2.53 3.40 6.24
C MET A 40 -3.79 2.52 6.38
N PRO A 41 -3.74 1.43 7.15
CA PRO A 41 -4.91 0.55 7.38
C PRO A 41 -6.14 1.24 7.98
N ASP A 42 -5.93 2.30 8.74
CA ASP A 42 -6.99 3.14 9.30
C ASP A 42 -7.61 4.11 8.27
N GLY A 43 -7.14 4.06 7.02
CA GLY A 43 -7.55 4.93 5.93
C GLY A 43 -6.75 6.23 5.84
N THR A 44 -5.81 6.51 6.75
CA THR A 44 -5.01 7.75 6.70
C THR A 44 -4.17 7.81 5.43
N ILE A 45 -4.29 8.89 4.66
CA ILE A 45 -3.59 9.08 3.39
C ILE A 45 -2.56 10.19 3.55
N ILE A 46 -1.32 9.90 3.14
CA ILE A 46 -0.22 10.86 3.16
C ILE A 46 0.49 10.90 1.81
N ARG A 47 0.89 12.11 1.40
CA ARG A 47 1.86 12.35 0.34
C ARG A 47 3.26 12.17 0.91
N LEU A 48 4.09 11.45 0.19
CA LEU A 48 5.51 11.30 0.45
C LEU A 48 6.27 12.08 -0.63
N ASN A 49 7.31 12.81 -0.25
CA ASN A 49 8.17 13.50 -1.21
C ASN A 49 9.62 13.47 -0.73
N ARG A 50 10.55 13.41 -1.68
CA ARG A 50 12.00 13.46 -1.45
C ARG A 50 12.65 14.22 -2.60
N ALA A 51 13.27 15.35 -2.30
CA ALA A 51 13.83 16.24 -3.32
C ALA A 51 15.02 15.61 -4.08
N THR A 52 15.89 14.87 -3.39
CA THR A 52 17.08 14.20 -3.94
C THR A 52 17.29 12.84 -3.28
N ALA A 53 18.18 12.00 -3.80
CA ALA A 53 18.44 10.68 -3.22
C ALA A 53 18.79 10.71 -1.71
N THR A 54 19.52 11.74 -1.26
CA THR A 54 20.02 11.91 0.11
C THR A 54 19.14 12.83 0.97
N ALA A 55 18.15 13.49 0.39
CA ALA A 55 17.27 14.37 1.14
C ALA A 55 16.38 13.58 2.11
N ASN A 56 16.06 14.22 3.24
CA ASN A 56 15.02 13.72 4.14
C ASN A 56 13.67 13.66 3.40
N GLN A 57 12.90 12.61 3.70
CA GLN A 57 11.55 12.48 3.16
C GLN A 57 10.60 13.42 3.91
N THR A 58 9.83 14.21 3.18
CA THR A 58 8.72 15.00 3.72
C THR A 58 7.41 14.23 3.63
N ILE A 59 6.54 14.44 4.61
CA ILE A 59 5.23 13.81 4.73
C ILE A 59 4.17 14.92 4.79
N THR A 60 3.14 14.81 3.96
CA THR A 60 2.01 15.77 3.94
C THR A 60 0.69 15.00 4.05
N PRO A 61 -0.12 15.24 5.09
CA PRO A 61 -1.46 14.63 5.19
C PRO A 61 -2.34 15.02 3.99
N LEU A 62 -3.10 14.04 3.46
CA LEU A 62 -4.05 14.23 2.37
C LEU A 62 -5.50 13.92 2.78
N GLY A 63 -5.73 13.43 3.99
CA GLY A 63 -7.06 13.07 4.50
C GLY A 63 -7.15 11.62 4.95
N GLN A 64 -8.37 11.11 5.04
CA GLN A 64 -8.66 9.75 5.49
C GLN A 64 -9.79 9.14 4.65
N ASP A 65 -9.56 7.98 4.05
CA ASP A 65 -10.57 7.18 3.35
C ASP A 65 -10.31 5.69 3.59
N GLN A 66 -11.00 5.13 4.59
CA GLN A 66 -10.92 3.71 4.92
C GLN A 66 -11.51 2.82 3.81
N ALA A 67 -12.50 3.33 3.07
CA ALA A 67 -13.07 2.59 1.95
C ALA A 67 -12.07 2.48 0.80
N ALA A 68 -11.25 3.52 0.54
CA ALA A 68 -10.13 3.42 -0.40
C ALA A 68 -9.13 2.36 -0.01
N TYR A 69 -8.74 2.29 1.27
CA TYR A 69 -7.83 1.25 1.75
C TYR A 69 -8.40 -0.15 1.49
N ALA A 70 -9.66 -0.39 1.86
CA ALA A 70 -10.31 -1.67 1.65
C ALA A 70 -10.37 -2.05 0.17
N ARG A 71 -10.79 -1.12 -0.71
CA ARG A 71 -10.86 -1.32 -2.16
C ARG A 71 -9.51 -1.69 -2.76
N TRP A 72 -8.46 -0.93 -2.44
CA TRP A 72 -7.13 -1.17 -2.99
C TRP A 72 -6.51 -2.46 -2.43
N ASN A 73 -6.67 -2.72 -1.13
CA ASN A 73 -6.18 -3.96 -0.52
C ASN A 73 -6.82 -5.20 -1.18
N GLU A 74 -8.14 -5.16 -1.41
CA GLU A 74 -8.84 -6.25 -2.09
C GLU A 74 -8.39 -6.40 -3.55
N ALA A 75 -8.19 -5.30 -4.28
CA ALA A 75 -7.66 -5.32 -5.64
C ALA A 75 -6.26 -5.95 -5.72
N LEU A 76 -5.37 -5.63 -4.77
CA LEU A 76 -4.05 -6.23 -4.67
C LEU A 76 -4.10 -7.73 -4.33
N ALA A 77 -4.98 -8.11 -3.40
CA ALA A 77 -5.21 -9.52 -3.08
C ALA A 77 -5.68 -10.31 -4.31
N ARG A 78 -6.68 -9.80 -5.04
CA ARG A 78 -7.18 -10.43 -6.29
C ARG A 78 -6.12 -10.53 -7.38
N ALA A 79 -5.21 -9.56 -7.44
CA ALA A 79 -4.10 -9.58 -8.38
C ALA A 79 -3.01 -10.60 -7.99
N GLY A 80 -3.06 -11.20 -6.80
CA GLY A 80 -1.99 -12.06 -6.29
C GLY A 80 -0.72 -11.27 -5.93
N PHE A 81 -0.87 -10.01 -5.52
CA PHE A 81 0.26 -9.10 -5.27
C PHE A 81 1.34 -9.71 -4.38
N ALA A 82 0.94 -10.39 -3.29
CA ALA A 82 1.84 -10.99 -2.31
C ALA A 82 2.82 -12.05 -2.87
N THR A 83 2.55 -12.59 -4.06
CA THR A 83 3.41 -13.58 -4.73
C THR A 83 4.04 -13.06 -6.03
N MET A 84 3.76 -11.79 -6.39
CA MET A 84 4.34 -11.20 -7.59
C MET A 84 5.86 -11.06 -7.47
N ARG A 85 6.53 -11.22 -8.61
CA ARG A 85 7.97 -10.94 -8.71
C ARG A 85 8.19 -9.43 -8.56
N ARG A 86 9.32 -9.08 -7.93
CA ARG A 86 9.71 -7.70 -7.65
C ARG A 86 9.83 -6.81 -8.89
N GLY A 87 10.07 -7.34 -10.07
CA GLY A 87 10.37 -6.55 -11.28
C GLY A 87 11.80 -6.02 -11.29
N GLU A 88 12.08 -5.08 -12.21
CA GLU A 88 13.41 -4.55 -12.47
C GLU A 88 13.49 -3.03 -12.22
N PHE A 89 14.65 -2.58 -11.77
CA PHE A 89 14.94 -1.15 -11.62
C PHE A 89 15.27 -0.51 -12.98
N SER A 90 14.93 0.77 -13.12
CA SER A 90 15.31 1.65 -14.22
C SER A 90 15.75 3.02 -13.70
N ASN A 91 16.28 3.88 -14.57
CA ASN A 91 16.64 5.27 -14.21
C ASN A 91 15.42 6.02 -13.64
N MET A 92 14.23 5.78 -14.18
CA MET A 92 12.96 6.25 -13.61
C MET A 92 12.12 5.04 -13.22
N THR A 93 12.02 4.75 -11.93
CA THR A 93 11.32 3.58 -11.39
C THR A 93 10.12 4.00 -10.57
N CYS A 94 8.99 3.37 -10.85
CA CYS A 94 7.82 3.39 -9.98
C CYS A 94 7.70 2.06 -9.24
N SER A 95 7.07 2.11 -8.07
CA SER A 95 6.87 0.97 -7.21
C SER A 95 5.52 1.01 -6.54
N LEU A 96 5.00 -0.19 -6.26
CA LEU A 96 3.93 -0.40 -5.31
C LEU A 96 4.44 -1.37 -4.25
N SER A 97 4.15 -1.09 -2.98
CA SER A 97 4.53 -1.96 -1.87
C SER A 97 3.41 -2.13 -0.85
N GLN A 98 3.35 -3.34 -0.30
CA GLN A 98 2.47 -3.73 0.78
C GLN A 98 3.12 -4.89 1.53
N ASP A 99 3.18 -4.79 2.86
CA ASP A 99 3.89 -5.73 3.73
C ASP A 99 5.35 -5.94 3.27
N ARG A 100 5.76 -7.19 2.98
CA ARG A 100 7.09 -7.55 2.51
C ARG A 100 7.25 -7.50 0.99
N THR A 101 6.15 -7.25 0.28
CA THR A 101 6.13 -7.29 -1.18
C THR A 101 6.34 -5.89 -1.74
N THR A 102 7.25 -5.77 -2.68
CA THR A 102 7.43 -4.58 -3.50
C THR A 102 7.53 -5.00 -4.95
N VAL A 103 6.73 -4.39 -5.82
CA VAL A 103 6.78 -4.58 -7.27
C VAL A 103 7.23 -3.27 -7.90
N LEU A 104 8.18 -3.35 -8.83
CA LEU A 104 8.90 -2.24 -9.46
C LEU A 104 8.70 -2.29 -10.97
N TRP A 105 8.63 -1.11 -11.60
CA TRP A 105 8.56 -0.98 -13.05
C TRP A 105 9.07 0.38 -13.55
N PRO A 106 9.45 0.51 -14.83
CA PRO A 106 9.72 1.80 -15.45
C PRO A 106 8.47 2.69 -15.49
N ILE A 107 8.60 4.01 -15.33
CA ILE A 107 7.48 4.98 -15.17
C ILE A 107 6.27 4.79 -16.13
N ASN A 108 6.50 4.36 -17.36
CA ASN A 108 5.45 4.21 -18.39
C ASN A 108 4.98 2.76 -18.61
N ALA A 109 5.37 1.83 -17.74
CA ALA A 109 5.11 0.40 -17.92
C ALA A 109 4.61 -0.29 -16.63
N PRO A 110 3.54 0.19 -15.98
CA PRO A 110 2.96 -0.52 -14.84
C PRO A 110 2.49 -1.92 -15.24
N PRO A 111 2.66 -2.94 -14.37
CA PRO A 111 2.00 -4.22 -14.56
C PRO A 111 0.48 -4.01 -14.72
N PRO A 112 -0.18 -4.61 -15.73
CA PRO A 112 -1.59 -4.35 -16.00
C PRO A 112 -2.50 -4.57 -14.79
N ALA A 113 -2.19 -5.58 -13.98
CA ALA A 113 -2.93 -5.92 -12.76
C ALA A 113 -2.82 -4.86 -11.64
N LEU A 114 -1.83 -3.96 -11.69
CA LEU A 114 -1.58 -2.94 -10.68
C LEU A 114 -1.84 -1.51 -11.17
N ALA A 115 -2.02 -1.33 -12.49
CA ALA A 115 -2.06 -0.02 -13.13
C ALA A 115 -3.18 0.88 -12.57
N GLU A 116 -4.36 0.31 -12.32
CA GLU A 116 -5.52 1.04 -11.80
C GLU A 116 -5.26 1.55 -10.37
N VAL A 117 -4.93 0.64 -9.44
CA VAL A 117 -4.61 0.97 -8.04
C VAL A 117 -3.50 2.02 -7.97
N PHE A 118 -2.44 1.82 -8.75
CA PHE A 118 -1.31 2.75 -8.77
C PHE A 118 -1.72 4.16 -9.26
N ARG A 119 -2.50 4.23 -10.35
CA ARG A 119 -2.98 5.50 -10.91
C ARG A 119 -3.88 6.24 -9.91
N GLU A 120 -4.81 5.54 -9.26
CA GLU A 120 -5.67 6.14 -8.24
C GLU A 120 -4.87 6.71 -7.07
N MET A 121 -3.92 5.94 -6.55
CA MET A 121 -3.07 6.38 -5.44
C MET A 121 -2.23 7.62 -5.82
N GLN A 122 -1.61 7.63 -6.99
CA GLN A 122 -0.80 8.77 -7.45
C GLN A 122 -1.66 10.02 -7.69
N GLY A 123 -2.84 9.80 -8.28
CA GLY A 123 -3.83 10.82 -8.60
C GLY A 123 -4.64 11.34 -7.42
N TRP A 124 -4.49 10.76 -6.22
CA TRP A 124 -5.34 11.11 -5.07
C TRP A 124 -5.41 12.62 -4.82
N ARG A 125 -6.64 13.11 -4.70
CA ARG A 125 -7.02 14.46 -4.28
C ARG A 125 -8.11 14.33 -3.20
N PRO A 126 -8.03 15.09 -2.11
CA PRO A 126 -9.08 15.13 -1.09
C PRO A 126 -10.41 15.62 -1.65
#